data_AF-A0A9D3Z3B5-F1
#
_entry.id   AF-A0A9D3Z3B5-F1
#
_cell.length_a   1.000
_cell.length_b   1.000
_cell.length_c   1.000
_cell.angle_alpha   90.00
_cell.angle_beta   90.00
_cell.angle_gamma   90.00
#
_symmetry.space_group_name_H-M   'P 1'
#
loop_
_entity.id
_entity.type
_entity.pdbx_description
1 polymer ?
#
loop_
_entity_poly.entity_id
_entity_poly.type
_entity_poly.pdbx_seq_one_letter_code
_entity_poly.pdbx_strand_id
1 'polypeptide(L)'
;MAVKTFRDYGRAQRPHIRRPNIVTPISVHPTIDKAAHYFDMDIIHTPMDKDFRADVKAIEQAINSDTVLIVASAPQFCHSVMDPIEEIGA
;
A
#
# COMPACT_ATOMS: atom_id res chain seq x y z
N MET A 1 -8.78 10.10 -1.14
CA MET A 1 -8.83 10.37 -2.60
C MET A 1 -7.72 9.66 -3.38
N ALA A 2 -6.47 9.62 -2.89
CA ALA A 2 -5.36 8.97 -3.59
C ALA A 2 -5.67 7.55 -4.10
N VAL A 3 -6.22 6.68 -3.24
CA VAL A 3 -6.59 5.30 -3.60
C VAL A 3 -7.50 5.23 -4.84
N LYS A 4 -8.56 6.05 -4.89
CA LYS A 4 -9.45 6.15 -6.06
C LYS A 4 -8.67 6.57 -7.32
N THR A 5 -7.82 7.59 -7.19
CA THR A 5 -7.04 8.10 -8.33
C THR A 5 -6.12 7.03 -8.90
N PHE A 6 -5.37 6.32 -8.06
CA PHE A 6 -4.46 5.26 -8.51
C PHE A 6 -5.21 4.05 -9.07
N ARG A 7 -6.39 3.72 -8.53
CA ARG A 7 -7.28 2.71 -9.12
C ARG A 7 -7.70 3.10 -10.53
N ASP A 8 -8.21 4.31 -10.70
CA ASP A 8 -8.74 4.79 -11.99
C ASP A 8 -7.59 4.87 -13.02
N TYR A 9 -6.42 5.36 -12.61
CA TYR A 9 -5.21 5.35 -13.42
C TYR A 9 -4.78 3.93 -13.80
N GLY A 10 -4.75 3.01 -12.82
CA GLY A 10 -4.43 1.61 -13.03
C GLY A 10 -5.35 0.94 -14.05
N ARG A 11 -6.67 1.17 -13.95
CA ARG A 11 -7.66 0.66 -14.93
C ARG A 11 -7.46 1.23 -16.33
N ALA A 12 -7.13 2.52 -16.44
CA ALA A 12 -6.90 3.17 -17.73
C ALA A 12 -5.62 2.67 -18.42
N GLN A 13 -4.53 2.49 -17.67
CA GLN A 13 -3.23 2.08 -18.20
C GLN A 13 -3.09 0.56 -18.36
N ARG A 14 -3.78 -0.21 -17.51
CA ARG A 14 -3.68 -1.68 -17.43
C ARG A 14 -5.08 -2.30 -17.43
N PRO A 15 -5.80 -2.26 -18.56
CA PRO A 15 -7.20 -2.71 -18.64
C PRO A 15 -7.41 -4.22 -18.40
N HIS A 16 -6.33 -5.00 -18.39
CA HIS A 16 -6.37 -6.43 -18.06
C HIS A 16 -6.52 -6.68 -16.55
N ILE A 17 -6.18 -5.72 -15.69
CA ILE A 17 -6.32 -5.84 -14.24
C ILE A 17 -7.80 -5.68 -13.87
N ARG A 18 -8.43 -6.78 -13.46
CA ARG A 18 -9.85 -6.78 -13.06
C ARG A 18 -10.06 -6.20 -11.66
N ARG A 19 -9.20 -6.58 -10.72
CA ARG A 19 -9.28 -6.22 -9.31
C ARG A 19 -7.91 -5.74 -8.82
N PRO A 20 -7.64 -4.43 -8.87
CA PRO A 20 -6.33 -3.91 -8.51
C PRO A 20 -6.10 -4.01 -7.00
N ASN A 21 -4.85 -4.12 -6.58
CA ASN A 21 -4.48 -4.21 -5.17
C ASN A 21 -3.56 -3.07 -4.69
N ILE A 22 -3.57 -2.88 -3.37
CA ILE A 22 -2.73 -1.93 -2.63
C ILE A 22 -1.78 -2.74 -1.74
N VAL A 23 -0.48 -2.44 -1.78
CA VAL A 23 0.50 -3.03 -0.86
C VAL A 23 0.83 -2.02 0.22
N THR A 24 0.78 -2.42 1.49
CA THR A 24 1.02 -1.50 2.60
C THR A 24 1.41 -2.24 3.90
N PRO A 25 2.21 -1.64 4.80
CA PRO A 25 2.47 -2.22 6.11
C PRO A 25 1.21 -2.34 6.97
N ILE A 26 1.18 -3.30 7.88
CA ILE A 26 0.07 -3.48 8.84
C ILE A 26 -0.17 -2.27 9.75
N SER A 27 0.79 -1.36 9.88
CA SER A 27 0.68 -0.12 10.67
C SER A 27 -0.04 1.03 9.95
N VAL A 28 -0.43 0.84 8.70
CA VAL A 28 -1.09 1.89 7.90
C VAL A 28 -2.39 2.36 8.56
N HIS A 29 -2.77 3.61 8.30
CA HIS A 29 -4.02 4.15 8.81
C HIS A 29 -5.23 3.34 8.29
N PRO A 30 -6.21 2.97 9.13
CA PRO A 30 -7.39 2.15 8.74
C PRO A 30 -8.28 2.74 7.64
N THR A 31 -8.02 3.99 7.22
CA THR A 31 -8.71 4.60 6.07
C THR A 31 -8.31 3.95 4.76
N ILE A 32 -7.16 3.29 4.69
CA ILE A 32 -6.72 2.57 3.49
C ILE A 32 -7.55 1.31 3.31
N ASP A 33 -7.81 0.54 4.37
CA ASP A 33 -8.75 -0.60 4.33
C ASP A 33 -10.16 -0.16 3.93
N LYS A 34 -10.65 0.93 4.53
CA LYS A 34 -11.95 1.50 4.17
C LYS A 34 -11.99 1.89 2.70
N ALA A 35 -10.91 2.50 2.19
CA ALA A 35 -10.82 2.89 0.79
C ALA A 35 -10.76 1.68 -0.15
N ALA A 36 -9.98 0.64 0.21
CA ALA A 36 -9.92 -0.60 -0.56
C ALA A 36 -11.31 -1.25 -0.65
N HIS A 37 -12.03 -1.33 0.48
CA HIS A 37 -13.40 -1.82 0.52
C HIS A 37 -14.36 -0.97 -0.33
N TYR A 38 -14.31 0.36 -0.22
CA TYR A 38 -15.21 1.26 -0.96
C TYR A 38 -14.96 1.30 -2.46
N PHE A 39 -13.70 1.10 -2.89
CA PHE A 39 -13.30 1.23 -4.28
C PHE A 39 -13.14 -0.12 -5.00
N ASP A 40 -13.52 -1.21 -4.35
CA ASP A 40 -13.43 -2.59 -4.82
C ASP A 40 -12.00 -2.95 -5.25
N MET A 41 -11.09 -2.78 -4.30
CA MET A 41 -9.67 -3.12 -4.41
C MET A 41 -9.30 -4.14 -3.35
N ASP A 42 -8.30 -4.95 -3.64
CA ASP A 42 -7.70 -5.82 -2.63
C ASP A 42 -6.58 -5.07 -1.89
N ILE A 43 -6.27 -5.54 -0.68
CA ILE A 43 -5.21 -4.97 0.14
C ILE A 43 -4.30 -6.09 0.63
N ILE A 44 -3.00 -5.90 0.45
CA ILE A 44 -1.96 -6.83 0.88
C ILE A 44 -1.19 -6.14 2.00
N HIS A 45 -1.35 -6.67 3.21
CA HIS A 45 -0.66 -6.17 4.39
C HIS A 45 0.70 -6.85 4.51
N THR A 46 1.75 -6.06 4.68
CA THR A 46 3.11 -6.54 4.95
C THR A 46 3.47 -6.39 6.43
N PRO A 47 4.34 -7.25 6.96
CA PRO A 47 4.80 -7.15 8.34
C PRO A 47 5.64 -5.89 8.58
N MET A 48 5.87 -5.60 9.85
CA MET A 48 6.85 -4.61 10.30
C MET A 48 8.15 -5.31 10.73
N ASP A 49 9.24 -4.56 10.75
CA ASP A 49 10.49 -4.99 11.36
C ASP A 49 10.46 -4.88 12.90
N LYS A 50 11.59 -5.21 13.52
CA LYS A 50 11.79 -5.14 14.98
C LYS A 50 11.71 -3.72 15.56
N ASP A 51 11.88 -2.69 14.72
CA ASP A 51 11.88 -1.28 15.09
C ASP A 51 10.52 -0.63 14.77
N PHE A 52 9.50 -1.45 14.48
CA PHE A 52 8.13 -1.04 14.12
C PHE A 52 8.05 -0.21 12.83
N ARG A 53 9.03 -0.36 11.92
CA ARG A 53 9.01 0.25 10.59
C ARG A 53 8.50 -0.76 9.57
N ALA A 54 8.05 -0.28 8.43
CA ALA A 54 7.75 -1.13 7.27
C ALA A 54 8.94 -2.04 6.90
N ASP A 55 8.68 -3.35 6.73
CA ASP A 55 9.66 -4.27 6.13
C ASP A 55 9.68 -4.07 4.61
N VAL A 56 10.72 -3.38 4.13
CA VAL A 56 10.90 -3.03 2.71
C VAL A 56 10.99 -4.29 1.83
N LYS A 57 11.65 -5.36 2.30
CA LYS A 57 11.78 -6.61 1.53
C LYS A 57 10.45 -7.31 1.41
N ALA A 58 9.66 -7.31 2.47
CA ALA A 58 8.31 -7.87 2.43
C ALA A 58 7.39 -7.06 1.50
N ILE A 59 7.53 -5.73 1.45
CA ILE A 59 6.84 -4.88 0.47
C ILE A 59 7.24 -5.28 -0.95
N GLU A 60 8.53 -5.36 -1.24
CA GLU A 60 9.04 -5.72 -2.57
C GLU A 60 8.49 -7.09 -3.03
N GLN A 61 8.48 -8.08 -2.15
CA GLN A 61 7.97 -9.42 -2.44
C GLN A 61 6.44 -9.48 -2.62
N ALA A 62 5.70 -8.55 -2.01
CA ALA A 62 4.24 -8.50 -2.09
C ALA A 62 3.73 -7.83 -3.39
N ILE A 63 4.57 -7.07 -4.08
CA ILE A 63 4.22 -6.43 -5.35
C ILE A 63 3.96 -7.49 -6.42
N ASN A 64 2.82 -7.38 -7.09
CA ASN A 64 2.45 -8.26 -8.20
C ASN A 64 1.90 -7.44 -9.39
N SER A 65 1.49 -8.12 -10.45
CA SER A 65 0.99 -7.49 -11.68
C SER A 65 -0.23 -6.59 -11.46
N ASP A 66 -1.03 -6.88 -10.43
CA ASP A 66 -2.27 -6.18 -10.12
C ASP A 66 -2.07 -4.99 -9.15
N THR A 67 -0.83 -4.79 -8.66
CA THR A 67 -0.51 -3.69 -7.73
C THR A 67 -0.55 -2.34 -8.44
N VAL A 68 -1.36 -1.42 -7.91
CA VAL A 68 -1.51 -0.05 -8.45
C VAL A 68 -1.03 1.04 -7.51
N LEU A 69 -0.80 0.71 -6.23
CA LEU A 69 -0.43 1.66 -5.21
C LEU A 69 0.34 0.96 -4.09
N ILE A 70 1.42 1.60 -3.64
CA ILE A 70 2.11 1.29 -2.38
C ILE A 70 1.83 2.43 -1.41
N VAL A 71 1.52 2.13 -0.15
CA VAL A 71 1.27 3.14 0.87
C VAL A 71 2.22 2.94 2.06
N ALA A 72 2.91 4.01 2.44
CA ALA A 72 3.78 4.09 3.61
C ALA A 72 3.43 5.34 4.44
N SER A 73 3.81 5.33 5.72
CA SER A 73 3.44 6.38 6.68
C SER A 73 4.63 7.24 7.12
N ALA A 74 4.39 8.54 7.27
CA ALA A 74 5.41 9.53 7.59
C ALA A 74 4.90 10.62 8.57
N PRO A 75 4.76 10.32 9.88
CA PRO A 75 4.91 9.03 10.55
C PRO A 75 3.60 8.22 10.59
N GLN A 76 3.69 6.97 11.06
CA GLN A 76 2.51 6.14 11.33
C GLN A 76 1.76 6.57 12.60
N PHE A 77 0.44 6.38 12.64
CA PHE A 77 -0.40 6.71 13.80
C PHE A 77 -0.09 5.83 15.03
N CYS A 78 0.15 4.53 14.82
CA CYS A 78 0.22 3.54 15.91
C CYS A 78 1.41 3.74 16.85
N HIS A 79 2.60 3.99 16.28
CA HIS A 79 3.86 4.04 17.03
C HIS A 79 4.61 5.37 16.86
N SER A 80 4.09 6.31 16.05
CA SER A 80 4.78 7.57 15.69
C SER A 80 6.17 7.37 15.05
N VAL A 81 6.40 6.22 14.42
CA VAL A 81 7.66 5.88 13.72
C VAL A 81 7.50 6.14 12.21
N MET A 82 8.57 6.64 11.58
CA MET A 82 8.64 6.86 10.13
C MET A 82 8.98 5.56 9.40
N ASP A 83 8.20 5.24 8.37
CA ASP A 83 8.58 4.16 7.45
C ASP A 83 9.81 4.56 6.62
N PRO A 84 10.54 3.59 6.04
CA PRO A 84 11.70 3.86 5.18
C PRO A 84 11.28 4.41 3.80
N ILE A 85 10.82 5.66 3.74
CA ILE A 85 10.23 6.25 2.52
C ILE A 85 11.20 6.24 1.33
N GLU A 86 12.48 6.56 1.56
CA GLU A 86 13.49 6.56 0.50
C GLU A 86 13.74 5.15 -0.06
N GLU A 87 13.79 4.14 0.80
CA GLU A 87 14.01 2.74 0.40
C GLU A 87 12.79 2.15 -0.31
N ILE A 88 11.57 2.54 0.09
CA ILE A 88 10.33 2.13 -0.57
C ILE A 88 10.16 2.80 -1.95
N GLY A 89 10.71 4.00 -2.13
CA GLY A 89 10.60 4.78 -3.36
C GLY A 89 11.75 4.58 -4.36
N ALA A 90 12.78 3.82 -3.99
CA ALA A 90 13.95 3.51 -4.82
C ALA A 90 13.63 2.48 -5.92
#